data_AF-A0A2D7W9J9-F1
#
_entry.id   AF-A0A2D7W9J9-F1
#
_cell.length_a   1.000
_cell.length_b   1.000
_cell.length_c   1.000
_cell.angle_alpha   90.00
_cell.angle_beta   90.00
_cell.angle_gamma   90.00
#
_symmetry.space_group_name_H-M   'P 1'
#
loop_
_entity.id
_entity.type
_entity.pdbx_description
1 polymer ?
#
loop_
_entity_poly.entity_id
_entity_poly.type
_entity_poly.pdbx_seq_one_letter_code
_entity_poly.pdbx_strand_id
1 'polypeptide(L)'
;MEQITLISKARIPIIKFHDPKSGFDVDISINNSLALHNTELLSTYAQLDPAVKDAILAVKYWAVQRNIANAYQGTISSYSWSLLSLQHLQVMESIKLPNLQSSQNRELITIDNHEYDITINKEVQINKIDIDVGEIFAKFIFFYGLEFDWSKKVVSVRNGMPMERNEKG
;
A
#
# COMPACT_ATOMS: atom_id res chain seq x y z
N MET A 1 28.26 14.85 -0.99
CA MET A 1 26.81 15.02 -1.15
C MET A 1 26.65 15.95 -2.32
N GLU A 2 26.23 15.43 -3.47
CA GLU A 2 25.89 16.27 -4.61
C GLU A 2 24.36 16.37 -4.68
N GLN A 3 23.85 17.55 -5.04
CA GLN A 3 22.43 17.83 -5.31
C GLN A 3 21.45 17.60 -4.12
N ILE A 4 21.66 18.32 -3.02
CA ILE A 4 20.63 18.42 -1.97
C ILE A 4 19.48 19.31 -2.47
N THR A 5 18.29 18.73 -2.59
CA THR A 5 17.08 19.41 -3.05
C THR A 5 16.03 19.40 -1.94
N LEU A 6 15.56 20.59 -1.56
CA LEU A 6 14.45 20.73 -0.63
C LEU A 6 13.12 20.80 -1.39
N ILE A 7 12.21 19.86 -1.12
CA ILE A 7 10.84 19.85 -1.64
C ILE A 7 9.90 20.26 -0.51
N SER A 8 9.84 21.57 -0.24
CA SER A 8 9.10 22.12 0.91
C SER A 8 7.60 22.33 0.68
N LYS A 9 7.16 22.43 -0.58
CA LYS A 9 5.76 22.72 -0.94
C LYS A 9 4.88 21.47 -1.09
N ALA A 10 5.45 20.27 -0.95
CA ALA A 10 4.68 19.03 -0.96
C ALA A 10 3.89 18.87 0.34
N ARG A 11 2.85 18.03 0.32
CA ARG A 11 2.06 17.70 1.53
C ARG A 11 2.93 17.21 2.68
N ILE A 12 3.94 16.38 2.37
CA ILE A 12 4.98 15.96 3.29
C ILE A 12 6.29 16.54 2.77
N PRO A 13 6.85 17.57 3.41
CA PRO A 13 8.13 18.14 3.01
C PRO A 13 9.26 17.10 3.11
N ILE A 14 10.09 17.03 2.07
CA ILE A 14 11.24 16.11 2.03
C ILE A 14 12.52 16.81 1.59
N ILE A 15 13.64 16.31 2.10
CA ILE A 15 14.99 16.62 1.61
C ILE A 15 15.43 15.42 0.77
N LYS A 16 15.67 15.65 -0.52
CA LYS A 16 16.17 14.66 -1.46
C LYS A 16 17.66 14.89 -1.74
N PHE A 17 18.47 13.85 -1.78
CA PHE A 17 19.85 13.93 -2.22
C PHE A 17 20.34 12.59 -2.78
N HIS A 18 21.42 12.62 -3.54
CA HIS A 18 22.10 11.41 -4.01
C HIS A 18 23.28 11.11 -3.08
N ASP A 19 23.32 9.91 -2.49
CA ASP A 19 24.48 9.46 -1.69
C ASP A 19 25.54 8.84 -2.61
N PRO A 20 26.69 9.51 -2.84
CA PRO A 20 27.71 9.02 -3.76
C PRO A 20 28.43 7.76 -3.27
N LYS A 21 28.33 7.41 -1.97
CA LYS A 21 28.97 6.21 -1.43
C LYS A 21 28.17 4.96 -1.75
N SER A 22 26.85 5.01 -1.58
CA SER A 22 25.95 3.89 -1.87
C SER A 22 25.38 3.90 -3.30
N GLY A 23 25.38 5.05 -3.97
CA GLY A 23 24.73 5.25 -5.26
C GLY A 23 23.21 5.33 -5.18
N PHE A 24 22.63 5.50 -3.99
CA PHE A 24 21.19 5.58 -3.79
C PHE A 24 20.69 7.03 -3.74
N ASP A 25 19.50 7.23 -4.32
CA ASP A 25 18.69 8.41 -4.06
C ASP A 25 18.02 8.28 -2.70
N VAL A 26 18.16 9.31 -1.86
CA VAL A 26 17.70 9.32 -0.48
C VAL A 26 16.67 10.42 -0.28
N ASP A 27 15.54 10.06 0.31
CA ASP A 27 14.48 10.97 0.75
C ASP A 27 14.39 11.00 2.27
N ILE A 28 14.54 12.17 2.88
CA ILE A 28 14.36 12.40 4.32
C ILE A 28 13.09 13.23 4.55
N SER A 29 12.11 12.65 5.25
CA SER A 29 10.91 13.35 5.74
C SER A 29 10.98 13.56 7.26
N ILE A 30 10.49 14.69 7.74
CA ILE A 30 10.43 15.02 9.18
C ILE A 30 9.01 14.76 9.71
N ASN A 31 8.89 14.14 10.90
CA ASN A 31 7.64 13.88 11.61
C ASN A 31 6.58 13.08 10.83
N ASN A 32 7.00 12.24 9.88
CA ASN A 32 6.10 11.36 9.14
C ASN A 32 5.90 10.01 9.86
N SER A 33 5.46 10.04 11.12
CA SER A 33 5.34 8.85 11.97
C SER A 33 4.32 7.83 11.44
N LEU A 34 3.22 8.28 10.83
CA LEU A 34 2.22 7.40 10.21
C LEU A 34 2.81 6.53 9.09
N ALA A 35 3.84 6.99 8.39
CA ALA A 35 4.50 6.17 7.36
C ALA A 35 5.19 4.94 7.95
N LEU A 36 5.64 5.00 9.21
CA LEU A 36 6.23 3.85 9.91
C LEU A 36 5.16 2.77 10.15
N HIS A 37 3.99 3.15 10.66
CA HIS A 37 2.87 2.22 10.89
C HIS A 37 2.33 1.63 9.58
N ASN A 38 2.24 2.43 8.51
CA ASN A 38 1.86 1.91 7.19
C ASN A 38 2.89 0.92 6.62
N THR A 39 4.18 1.16 6.88
CA THR A 39 5.27 0.25 6.48
C THR A 39 5.18 -1.06 7.27
N GLU A 40 4.93 -0.97 8.57
CA GLU A 40 4.71 -2.12 9.44
C GLU A 40 3.47 -2.92 9.01
N LEU A 41 2.37 -2.26 8.64
CA LEU A 41 1.16 -2.91 8.13
C LEU A 41 1.46 -3.71 6.86
N LEU A 42 2.09 -3.09 5.86
CA LEU A 42 2.47 -3.79 4.62
C LEU A 42 3.46 -4.92 4.87
N SER A 43 4.41 -4.74 5.79
CA SER A 43 5.35 -5.78 6.19
C SER A 43 4.63 -6.97 6.84
N THR A 44 3.69 -6.69 7.76
CA THR A 44 2.90 -7.72 8.44
C THR A 44 2.09 -8.54 7.43
N TYR A 45 1.43 -7.89 6.47
CA TYR A 45 0.75 -8.61 5.38
C TYR A 45 1.69 -9.48 4.55
N ALA A 46 2.86 -8.95 4.16
CA ALA A 46 3.85 -9.67 3.37
C ALA A 46 4.47 -10.87 4.11
N GLN A 47 4.39 -10.91 5.45
CA GLN A 47 4.86 -12.02 6.27
C GLN A 47 3.83 -13.14 6.43
N LEU A 48 2.55 -12.91 6.09
CA LEU A 48 1.51 -13.94 6.20
C LEU A 48 1.77 -15.13 5.27
N ASP A 49 2.18 -14.87 4.03
CA ASP A 49 2.55 -15.88 3.03
C ASP A 49 3.44 -15.23 1.94
N PRO A 50 4.50 -15.90 1.44
CA PRO A 50 5.36 -15.38 0.38
C PRO A 50 4.61 -14.91 -0.88
N ALA A 51 3.51 -15.57 -1.25
CA ALA A 51 2.70 -15.23 -2.42
C ALA A 51 2.11 -13.81 -2.33
N VAL A 52 1.85 -13.30 -1.12
CA VAL A 52 1.36 -11.92 -0.90
C VAL A 52 2.41 -10.92 -1.36
N LYS A 53 3.66 -11.11 -0.92
CA LYS A 53 4.80 -10.25 -1.29
C LYS A 53 5.05 -10.33 -2.79
N ASP A 54 5.07 -11.54 -3.35
CA ASP A 54 5.40 -11.76 -4.75
C ASP A 54 4.32 -11.18 -5.68
N ALA A 55 3.04 -11.29 -5.33
CA ALA A 55 1.95 -10.64 -6.05
C ALA A 55 2.06 -9.11 -6.05
N ILE A 56 2.34 -8.50 -4.88
CA ILE A 56 2.56 -7.05 -4.78
C ILE A 56 3.75 -6.61 -5.64
N LEU A 57 4.85 -7.37 -5.61
CA LEU A 57 6.04 -7.07 -6.41
C LEU A 57 5.78 -7.24 -7.92
N ALA A 58 5.01 -8.25 -8.34
CA ALA A 58 4.64 -8.45 -9.74
C ALA A 58 3.85 -7.24 -10.29
N VAL A 59 2.83 -6.78 -9.55
CA VAL A 59 2.05 -5.58 -9.92
C VAL A 59 2.95 -4.34 -9.95
N LYS A 60 3.79 -4.14 -8.94
CA LYS A 60 4.69 -2.98 -8.89
C LYS A 60 5.69 -2.98 -10.05
N TYR A 61 6.29 -4.13 -10.35
CA TYR A 61 7.22 -4.27 -11.45
C TYR A 61 6.53 -3.93 -12.77
N TRP A 62 5.35 -4.49 -13.03
CA TRP A 62 4.54 -4.13 -14.18
C TRP A 62 4.25 -2.62 -14.25
N ALA A 63 3.79 -2.02 -13.16
CA ALA A 63 3.46 -0.59 -13.12
C ALA A 63 4.68 0.31 -13.40
N VAL A 64 5.87 -0.08 -12.94
CA VAL A 64 7.14 0.59 -13.27
C VAL A 64 7.45 0.43 -14.76
N GLN A 65 7.37 -0.78 -15.32
CA GLN A 65 7.63 -1.04 -16.74
C GLN A 65 6.64 -0.30 -17.67
N ARG A 66 5.44 0.02 -17.17
CA ARG A 66 4.42 0.80 -17.89
C ARG A 66 4.52 2.31 -17.65
N ASN A 67 5.50 2.79 -16.88
CA ASN A 67 5.67 4.19 -16.50
C ASN A 67 4.43 4.79 -15.79
N ILE A 68 3.73 4.00 -14.96
CA ILE A 68 2.52 4.43 -14.22
C ILE A 68 2.71 4.40 -12.69
N ALA A 69 3.95 4.32 -12.22
CA ALA A 69 4.31 4.24 -10.79
C ALA A 69 5.06 5.48 -10.28
N ASN A 70 4.91 6.65 -10.91
CA ASN A 70 5.58 7.89 -10.55
C ASN A 70 4.60 9.02 -10.18
N ALA A 71 4.38 9.20 -8.88
CA ALA A 71 3.49 10.24 -8.35
C ALA A 71 3.93 11.66 -8.71
N TYR A 72 5.23 11.90 -8.87
CA TYR A 72 5.75 13.21 -9.27
C TYR A 72 5.38 13.57 -10.71
N GLN A 73 5.20 12.57 -11.58
CA GLN A 73 4.81 12.74 -12.98
C GLN A 73 3.28 12.65 -13.21
N GLY A 74 2.48 12.67 -12.14
CA GLY A 74 1.01 12.68 -12.23
C GLY A 74 0.34 11.32 -12.29
N THR A 75 1.08 10.22 -12.15
CA THR A 75 0.49 8.87 -12.00
C THR A 75 0.34 8.52 -10.50
N ILE A 76 -0.06 7.31 -10.14
CA ILE A 76 -0.17 6.94 -8.72
C ILE A 76 1.17 6.43 -8.15
N SER A 77 1.31 6.49 -6.83
CA SER A 77 2.55 6.11 -6.14
C SER A 77 2.75 4.60 -6.07
N SER A 78 4.00 4.17 -5.87
CA SER A 78 4.34 2.77 -5.54
C SER A 78 3.57 2.23 -4.33
N TYR A 79 3.33 3.07 -3.33
CA TYR A 79 2.49 2.72 -2.17
C TYR A 79 1.02 2.50 -2.55
N SER A 80 0.46 3.35 -3.42
CA SER A 80 -0.89 3.19 -3.95
C SER A 80 -1.06 1.87 -4.71
N TRP A 81 -0.07 1.48 -5.51
CA TRP A 81 -0.05 0.16 -6.17
C TRP A 81 -0.02 -0.99 -5.16
N SER A 82 0.78 -0.90 -4.09
CA SER A 82 0.75 -1.90 -3.01
C SER A 82 -0.63 -2.02 -2.37
N LEU A 83 -1.32 -0.90 -2.12
CA LEU A 83 -2.67 -0.92 -1.53
C LEU A 83 -3.71 -1.53 -2.47
N LEU A 84 -3.64 -1.24 -3.77
CA LEU A 84 -4.50 -1.86 -4.77
C LEU A 84 -4.31 -3.38 -4.79
N SER A 85 -3.06 -3.84 -4.85
CA SER A 85 -2.74 -5.26 -4.82
C SER A 85 -3.26 -5.92 -3.54
N LEU A 86 -3.00 -5.29 -2.40
CA LEU A 86 -3.44 -5.80 -1.11
C LEU A 86 -4.96 -5.92 -1.00
N GLN A 87 -5.69 -4.88 -1.40
CA GLN A 87 -7.16 -4.96 -1.42
C GLN A 87 -7.66 -6.05 -2.38
N HIS A 88 -7.02 -6.22 -3.54
CA HIS A 88 -7.40 -7.28 -4.46
C HIS A 88 -7.26 -8.67 -3.81
N LEU A 89 -6.18 -8.91 -3.08
CA LEU A 89 -5.99 -10.15 -2.31
C LEU A 89 -7.05 -10.33 -1.21
N GLN A 90 -7.54 -9.25 -0.59
CA GLN A 90 -8.60 -9.30 0.42
C GLN A 90 -9.95 -9.73 -0.19
N VAL A 91 -10.26 -9.32 -1.42
CA VAL A 91 -11.55 -9.59 -2.08
C VAL A 91 -11.54 -10.79 -3.01
N MET A 92 -10.36 -11.28 -3.39
CA MET A 92 -10.21 -12.44 -4.27
C MET A 92 -10.68 -13.70 -3.55
N GLU A 93 -11.77 -14.30 -4.02
CA GLU A 93 -12.47 -15.42 -3.38
C GLU A 93 -11.56 -16.60 -3.01
N SER A 94 -10.54 -16.86 -3.84
CA SER A 94 -9.60 -17.96 -3.66
C SER A 94 -8.49 -17.68 -2.63
N ILE A 95 -8.36 -16.45 -2.14
CA ILE A 95 -7.36 -16.04 -1.13
C ILE A 95 -8.04 -15.50 0.12
N LYS A 96 -8.92 -14.52 -0.02
CA LYS A 96 -9.61 -13.81 1.08
C LYS A 96 -8.65 -13.39 2.20
N LEU A 97 -7.64 -12.60 1.82
CA LEU A 97 -6.66 -12.13 2.79
C LEU A 97 -7.38 -11.38 3.93
N PRO A 98 -7.11 -11.69 5.20
CA PRO A 98 -7.84 -11.13 6.33
C PRO A 98 -7.57 -9.63 6.48
N ASN A 99 -8.52 -8.91 7.08
CA ASN A 99 -8.31 -7.52 7.45
C ASN A 99 -7.52 -7.43 8.77
N LEU A 100 -6.23 -7.11 8.70
CA LEU A 100 -5.40 -6.98 9.91
C LEU A 100 -5.80 -5.77 10.77
N GLN A 101 -6.58 -4.82 10.25
CA GLN A 101 -6.99 -3.62 10.99
C GLN A 101 -8.33 -3.82 11.74
N SER A 102 -8.99 -4.97 11.57
CA SER A 102 -10.18 -5.33 12.35
C SER A 102 -9.79 -6.10 13.61
N SER A 103 -9.52 -5.38 14.70
CA SER A 103 -9.31 -5.96 16.03
C SER A 103 -10.18 -5.25 17.07
N GLN A 104 -10.57 -5.98 18.12
CA GLN A 104 -11.26 -5.40 19.29
C GLN A 104 -10.32 -4.53 20.13
N ASN A 105 -9.03 -4.89 20.18
CA ASN A 105 -8.00 -4.13 20.89
C ASN A 105 -7.47 -3.04 19.94
N ARG A 106 -8.13 -1.88 19.95
CA ARG A 106 -7.74 -0.75 19.11
C ARG A 106 -6.51 -0.03 19.68
N GLU A 107 -5.59 0.34 18.81
CA GLU A 107 -4.40 1.11 19.13
C GLU A 107 -4.54 2.48 18.46
N LEU A 108 -4.64 3.52 19.28
CA LEU A 108 -4.90 4.89 18.84
C LEU A 108 -3.70 5.77 19.19
N ILE A 109 -3.29 6.60 18.24
CA ILE A 109 -2.24 7.61 18.46
C ILE A 109 -2.78 8.99 18.07
N THR A 110 -2.28 10.04 18.72
CA THR A 110 -2.63 11.42 18.38
C THR A 110 -1.44 12.11 17.73
N ILE A 111 -1.66 12.69 16.55
CA ILE A 111 -0.68 13.50 15.81
C ILE A 111 -1.37 14.79 15.38
N ASP A 112 -0.79 15.94 15.71
CA ASP A 112 -1.34 17.26 15.38
C ASP A 112 -2.83 17.41 15.75
N ASN A 113 -3.20 16.97 16.96
CA ASN A 113 -4.57 16.94 17.50
C ASN A 113 -5.58 16.09 16.71
N HIS A 114 -5.11 15.22 15.81
CA HIS A 114 -5.94 14.23 15.13
C HIS A 114 -5.62 12.83 15.65
N GLU A 115 -6.67 12.08 15.98
CA GLU A 115 -6.55 10.69 16.39
C GLU A 115 -6.49 9.78 15.15
N TYR A 116 -5.52 8.87 15.15
CA TYR A 116 -5.33 7.86 14.11
C TYR A 116 -5.38 6.49 14.75
N ASP A 117 -6.13 5.59 14.11
CA ASP A 117 -6.14 4.18 14.45
C ASP A 117 -5.06 3.45 13.64
N ILE A 118 -4.08 2.92 14.36
CA ILE A 118 -2.92 2.21 13.82
C ILE A 118 -2.99 0.70 14.10
N THR A 119 -4.17 0.17 14.42
CA THR A 119 -4.33 -1.22 14.80
C THR A 119 -3.82 -2.19 13.73
N ILE A 120 -2.99 -3.14 14.15
CA ILE A 120 -2.52 -4.27 13.34
C ILE A 120 -2.64 -5.54 14.17
N ASN A 121 -3.57 -6.41 13.81
CA ASN A 121 -3.71 -7.73 14.40
C ASN A 121 -2.62 -8.67 13.86
N LYS A 122 -1.56 -8.88 14.65
CA LYS A 122 -0.42 -9.73 14.29
C LYS A 122 -0.63 -11.21 14.59
N GLU A 123 -1.72 -11.56 15.26
CA GLU A 123 -2.03 -12.94 15.67
C GLU A 123 -2.80 -13.72 14.59
N VAL A 124 -3.15 -13.06 13.49
CA VAL A 124 -3.91 -13.67 12.40
C VAL A 124 -3.07 -14.73 11.69
N GLN A 125 -3.65 -15.92 11.54
CA GLN A 125 -3.09 -16.99 10.73
C GLN A 125 -3.94 -17.20 9.49
N ILE A 126 -3.28 -17.53 8.38
CA ILE A 126 -3.94 -17.88 7.13
C ILE A 126 -3.53 -19.28 6.69
N ASN A 127 -4.37 -19.90 5.87
CA ASN A 127 -3.96 -21.09 5.13
C ASN A 127 -2.94 -20.69 4.07
N LYS A 128 -2.07 -21.64 3.69
CA LYS A 128 -1.12 -21.46 2.59
C LYS A 128 -1.86 -21.03 1.32
N ILE A 129 -1.34 -20.02 0.64
CA ILE A 129 -1.84 -19.59 -0.66
C ILE A 129 -1.24 -20.50 -1.74
N ASP A 130 -2.06 -21.34 -2.35
CA ASP A 130 -1.64 -22.29 -3.39
C ASP A 130 -2.18 -21.87 -4.77
N ILE A 131 -1.78 -20.66 -5.19
CA ILE A 131 -2.18 -20.04 -6.46
C ILE A 131 -0.94 -19.42 -7.10
N ASP A 132 -0.80 -19.59 -8.40
CA ASP A 132 0.31 -19.00 -9.15
C ASP A 132 0.26 -17.47 -9.12
N VAL A 133 1.42 -16.83 -8.94
CA VAL A 133 1.54 -15.37 -8.88
C VAL A 133 1.13 -14.71 -10.20
N GLY A 134 1.35 -15.38 -11.34
CA GLY A 134 0.88 -14.93 -12.64
C GLY A 134 -0.64 -14.93 -12.75
N GLU A 135 -1.32 -15.92 -12.17
CA GLU A 135 -2.78 -15.94 -12.09
C GLU A 135 -3.30 -14.80 -11.21
N ILE A 136 -2.70 -14.58 -10.04
CA ILE A 136 -3.05 -13.45 -9.15
C ILE A 136 -2.87 -12.13 -9.89
N PHE A 137 -1.76 -11.94 -10.60
CA PHE A 137 -1.50 -10.75 -11.39
C PHE A 137 -2.53 -10.56 -12.53
N ALA A 138 -2.86 -11.61 -13.27
CA ALA A 138 -3.87 -11.53 -14.32
C ALA A 138 -5.24 -11.12 -13.75
N LYS A 139 -5.66 -11.75 -12.64
CA LYS A 139 -6.90 -11.42 -11.94
C LYS A 139 -6.90 -9.99 -11.40
N PHE A 140 -5.77 -9.49 -10.92
CA PHE A 140 -5.63 -8.09 -10.53
C PHE A 140 -5.91 -7.14 -11.69
N ILE A 141 -5.33 -7.40 -12.87
CA ILE A 141 -5.52 -6.59 -14.06
C ILE A 141 -6.99 -6.63 -14.52
N PHE A 142 -7.61 -7.82 -14.54
CA PHE A 142 -9.02 -7.96 -14.90
C PHE A 142 -9.95 -7.25 -13.92
N PHE A 143 -9.73 -7.45 -12.62
CA PHE A 143 -10.56 -6.86 -11.58
C PHE A 143 -10.55 -5.34 -11.66
N TYR A 144 -9.38 -4.69 -11.64
CA TYR A 144 -9.32 -3.23 -11.67
C TYR A 144 -9.51 -2.61 -13.06
N GLY A 145 -9.24 -3.37 -14.11
CA GLY A 145 -9.40 -2.91 -15.49
C GLY A 145 -10.83 -3.00 -16.01
N LEU A 146 -11.60 -4.01 -15.58
CA LEU A 146 -12.92 -4.32 -16.14
C LEU A 146 -14.06 -4.40 -15.11
N GLU A 147 -13.79 -4.87 -13.89
CA GLU A 147 -14.87 -5.19 -12.93
C GLU A 147 -15.09 -4.12 -11.87
N PHE A 148 -14.02 -3.42 -11.45
CA PHE A 148 -14.08 -2.43 -10.39
C PHE A 148 -14.80 -1.16 -10.87
N ASP A 149 -15.94 -0.86 -10.27
CA ASP A 149 -16.70 0.37 -10.56
C ASP A 149 -16.01 1.59 -9.90
N TRP A 150 -15.03 2.16 -10.59
CA TRP A 150 -14.30 3.36 -10.14
C TRP A 150 -15.21 4.58 -9.92
N SER A 151 -16.40 4.61 -10.53
CA SER A 151 -17.36 5.72 -10.40
C SER A 151 -18.14 5.67 -9.09
N LYS A 152 -18.30 4.48 -8.50
CA LYS A 152 -19.07 4.27 -7.27
C LYS A 152 -18.22 3.83 -6.09
N LYS A 153 -17.11 3.15 -6.32
CA LYS A 153 -16.34 2.49 -5.26
C LYS A 153 -14.99 3.15 -4.98
N VAL A 154 -14.51 2.95 -3.77
CA VAL A 154 -13.20 3.35 -3.27
C VAL A 154 -12.46 2.14 -2.74
N VAL A 155 -11.18 2.07 -3.07
CA VAL A 155 -10.23 1.08 -2.54
C VAL A 155 -10.00 1.38 -1.05
N SER A 156 -10.35 0.44 -0.19
CA SER A 156 -10.13 0.46 1.26
C SER A 156 -9.57 -0.88 1.73
N VAL A 157 -8.31 -0.86 2.14
CA VAL A 157 -7.65 -1.99 2.83
C VAL A 157 -8.18 -2.13 4.26
N ARG A 158 -8.46 -1.00 4.91
CA ARG A 158 -8.92 -0.93 6.31
C ARG A 158 -10.28 -1.58 6.53
N ASN A 159 -11.12 -1.63 5.52
CA ASN A 159 -12.41 -2.31 5.58
C ASN A 159 -12.35 -3.76 5.08
N GLY A 160 -11.21 -4.19 4.50
CA GLY A 160 -11.08 -5.48 3.85
C GLY A 160 -11.85 -5.62 2.53
N MET A 161 -12.54 -4.57 2.09
CA MET A 161 -13.39 -4.57 0.90
C MET A 161 -13.58 -3.14 0.35
N PRO A 162 -14.03 -2.98 -0.91
CA PRO A 162 -14.32 -1.67 -1.46
C PRO A 162 -15.46 -1.02 -0.70
N MET A 163 -15.34 0.28 -0.47
CA MET A 163 -16.39 1.10 0.13
C MET A 163 -17.14 1.85 -0.97
N GLU A 164 -18.41 2.16 -0.74
CA GLU A 164 -19.13 3.06 -1.62
C GLU A 164 -18.65 4.51 -1.41
N ARG A 165 -18.61 5.29 -2.48
CA ARG A 165 -18.09 6.67 -2.46
C ARG A 165 -18.92 7.60 -1.59
N ASN A 166 -20.21 7.35 -1.47
CA ASN A 166 -21.12 8.10 -0.60
C ASN A 166 -20.90 7.80 0.90
N GLU A 167 -20.28 6.67 1.24
CA GLU A 167 -19.89 6.32 2.61
C GLU A 167 -18.56 6.95 3.03
N LYS A 168 -17.79 7.41 2.04
CA LYS A 168 -16.55 8.15 2.26
C LYS A 168 -16.86 9.64 2.44
N GLY A 169 -17.21 10.00 3.69
CA GLY A 169 -17.26 11.39 4.15
C GLY A 169 -15.93 12.11 4.00
#